data_AF-A0A166V2R2-F1
#
_entry.id   AF-A0A166V2R2-F1
#
_cell.length_a   1.000
_cell.length_b   1.000
_cell.length_c   1.000
_cell.angle_alpha   90.00
_cell.angle_beta   90.00
_cell.angle_gamma   90.00
#
_symmetry.space_group_name_H-M   'P 1'
#
loop_
_entity.id
_entity.type
_entity.pdbx_description
1 polymer ?
#
loop_
_entity_poly.entity_id
_entity_poly.type
_entity_poly.pdbx_seq_one_letter_code
_entity_poly.pdbx_strand_id
1 'polypeptide(L)'
;MYLFKTIMKQILLFLLFLTLSACSSVTDTKDPDFLNLKPEFSIVLGYINKTEYLPEIESQCAKGHICISLDPPPLKLNIVVEDVIYGDMQSKSVTAYTTSHYGLSTYPEDVYYLFMLKTNGKEIIIPRYSPKEIALDIDEQPTLPMFSIDDIPEWIPCNISHLNKMIEYDGSYEHVLYAIEDFTPEELKEMESFAVISEYSVRIVRGIYLSDIKRYLSKQSC
;
A
#
# COMPACT_ATOMS: atom_id res chain seq x y z
N MET A 1 40.09 -45.72 31.98
CA MET A 1 39.98 -44.30 31.57
C MET A 1 39.70 -44.07 30.07
N TYR A 2 39.56 -45.12 29.24
CA TYR A 2 39.22 -44.97 27.81
C TYR A 2 37.71 -45.01 27.52
N LEU A 3 36.91 -45.72 28.34
CA LEU A 3 35.47 -45.89 28.11
C LEU A 3 34.66 -44.58 28.23
N PHE A 4 35.03 -43.73 29.20
CA PHE A 4 34.37 -42.43 29.42
C PHE A 4 34.56 -41.45 28.26
N LYS A 5 35.72 -41.51 27.59
CA LYS A 5 36.05 -40.59 26.49
C LYS A 5 35.24 -40.91 25.23
N THR A 6 34.90 -42.17 25.01
CA THR A 6 34.11 -42.63 23.86
C THR A 6 32.63 -42.28 24.02
N ILE A 7 32.08 -42.45 25.24
CA ILE A 7 30.68 -42.13 25.55
C ILE A 7 30.43 -40.62 25.44
N MET A 8 31.34 -39.80 25.95
CA MET A 8 31.21 -38.33 25.88
C MET A 8 31.27 -37.81 24.43
N LYS A 9 32.04 -38.48 23.55
CA LYS A 9 32.14 -38.13 22.13
C LYS A 9 30.87 -38.51 21.35
N GLN A 10 30.22 -39.63 21.70
CA GLN A 10 28.96 -40.04 21.10
C GLN A 10 27.79 -39.15 21.54
N ILE A 11 27.75 -38.74 22.81
CA ILE A 11 26.73 -37.79 23.31
C ILE A 11 26.86 -36.43 22.62
N LEU A 12 28.09 -35.94 22.40
CA LEU A 12 28.33 -34.67 21.72
C LEU A 12 27.88 -34.72 20.23
N LEU A 13 28.11 -35.85 19.54
CA LEU A 13 27.63 -36.02 18.17
C LEU A 13 26.09 -36.09 18.10
N PHE A 14 25.45 -36.73 19.07
CA PHE A 14 23.99 -36.86 19.10
C PHE A 14 23.30 -35.51 19.35
N LEU A 15 23.88 -34.66 20.20
CA LEU A 15 23.41 -33.29 20.45
C LEU A 15 23.55 -32.37 19.22
N LEU A 16 24.61 -32.54 18.43
CA LEU A 16 24.80 -31.78 17.18
C LEU A 16 23.77 -32.16 16.08
N PHE A 17 23.36 -33.43 16.02
CA PHE A 17 22.29 -33.87 15.10
C PHE A 17 20.90 -33.37 15.51
N LEU A 18 20.62 -33.28 16.82
CA LEU A 18 19.36 -32.72 17.33
C LEU A 18 19.19 -31.22 17.06
N THR A 19 20.28 -30.46 16.92
CA THR A 19 20.21 -29.04 16.54
C THR A 19 20.00 -28.80 15.04
N LEU A 20 20.29 -29.79 14.19
CA LEU A 20 20.11 -29.65 12.73
C LEU A 20 18.71 -30.06 12.25
N SER A 21 17.93 -30.80 13.05
CA SER A 21 16.56 -31.20 12.68
C SER A 21 15.47 -30.19 13.08
N ALA A 22 15.83 -29.05 13.69
CA ALA A 22 14.87 -28.05 14.17
C ALA A 22 14.52 -26.97 13.14
N CYS A 23 15.13 -26.97 11.94
CA CYS A 23 14.79 -26.08 10.83
C CYS A 23 13.96 -26.80 9.76
N SER A 24 12.89 -27.49 10.15
CA SER A 24 11.76 -27.73 9.26
C SER A 24 10.58 -26.96 9.85
N SER A 25 10.66 -25.64 9.71
CA SER A 25 9.49 -24.78 9.85
C SER A 25 8.58 -25.08 8.67
N VAL A 26 7.66 -26.03 8.85
CA VAL A 26 6.45 -26.10 8.04
C VAL A 26 5.78 -24.75 8.22
N THR A 27 5.87 -23.90 7.20
CA THR A 27 5.07 -22.69 7.11
C THR A 27 3.61 -23.14 7.12
N ASP A 28 2.97 -23.00 8.28
CA ASP A 28 1.52 -23.13 8.46
C ASP A 28 0.88 -22.00 7.64
N THR A 29 0.65 -22.25 6.35
CA THR A 29 -0.11 -21.38 5.45
C THR A 29 -1.58 -21.44 5.87
N LYS A 30 -1.89 -20.78 6.99
CA LYS A 30 -3.28 -20.45 7.30
C LYS A 30 -3.69 -19.29 6.42
N ASP A 31 -4.77 -19.49 5.67
CA ASP A 31 -5.35 -18.44 4.87
C ASP A 31 -5.78 -17.27 5.76
N PRO A 32 -5.67 -16.02 5.28
CA PRO A 32 -6.15 -14.86 6.02
C PRO A 32 -7.65 -14.94 6.29
N ASP A 33 -8.06 -15.12 7.55
CA ASP A 33 -9.48 -15.05 7.92
C ASP A 33 -9.87 -13.62 8.33
N PHE A 34 -10.50 -12.92 7.39
CA PHE A 34 -11.12 -11.61 7.61
C PHE A 34 -12.64 -11.69 7.88
N LEU A 35 -13.25 -12.89 7.88
CA LEU A 35 -14.70 -13.05 7.96
C LEU A 35 -15.27 -12.76 9.37
N ASN A 36 -14.44 -12.81 10.42
CA ASN A 36 -14.89 -12.74 11.81
C ASN A 36 -14.24 -11.66 12.69
N LEU A 37 -13.38 -10.81 12.13
CA LEU A 37 -12.69 -9.75 12.88
C LEU A 37 -13.18 -8.38 12.42
N LYS A 38 -13.41 -7.45 13.36
CA LYS A 38 -13.57 -6.02 13.02
C LYS A 38 -12.19 -5.53 12.57
N PRO A 39 -11.96 -5.30 11.26
CA PRO A 39 -10.64 -4.91 10.82
C PRO A 39 -10.34 -3.50 11.34
N GLU A 40 -9.15 -3.33 11.90
CA GLU A 40 -8.61 -2.01 12.18
C GLU A 40 -8.09 -1.41 10.88
N PHE A 41 -8.22 -0.10 10.72
CA PHE A 41 -7.77 0.60 9.52
C PHE A 41 -6.74 1.66 9.88
N SER A 42 -5.70 1.73 9.05
CA SER A 42 -4.65 2.74 9.13
C SER A 42 -4.48 3.38 7.77
N ILE A 43 -4.27 4.70 7.74
CA ILE A 43 -3.93 5.42 6.52
C ILE A 43 -2.45 5.80 6.63
N VAL A 44 -1.65 5.36 5.67
CA VAL A 44 -0.20 5.58 5.68
C VAL A 44 0.28 6.21 4.38
N LEU A 45 1.27 7.08 4.49
CA LEU A 45 2.11 7.49 3.37
C LEU A 45 3.27 6.50 3.26
N GLY A 46 3.50 5.97 2.07
CA GLY A 46 4.63 5.07 1.83
C GLY A 46 4.89 4.85 0.36
N TYR A 47 5.94 4.10 0.06
CA TYR A 47 6.27 3.69 -1.30
C TYR A 47 6.48 2.19 -1.36
N ILE A 48 6.33 1.61 -2.55
CA ILE A 48 6.48 0.18 -2.78
C ILE A 48 7.93 -0.08 -3.13
N ASN A 49 8.60 -0.96 -2.37
CA ASN A 49 9.99 -1.34 -2.65
C ASN A 49 10.10 -2.69 -3.38
N LYS A 50 9.02 -3.48 -3.40
CA LYS A 50 8.97 -4.78 -4.01
C LYS A 50 7.53 -5.21 -4.23
N THR A 51 7.28 -5.74 -5.41
CA THR A 51 6.00 -6.35 -5.79
C THR A 51 6.19 -7.78 -6.29
N GLU A 52 5.37 -8.71 -5.83
CA GLU A 52 5.33 -10.09 -6.36
C GLU A 52 3.89 -10.59 -6.49
N TYR A 53 3.59 -11.36 -7.54
CA TYR A 53 2.34 -12.11 -7.62
C TYR A 53 2.30 -13.15 -6.51
N LEU A 54 1.15 -13.29 -5.86
CA LEU A 54 0.89 -14.49 -5.08
C LEU A 54 0.83 -15.70 -6.01
N PRO A 55 1.38 -16.86 -5.59
CA PRO A 55 1.29 -18.06 -6.39
C PRO A 55 -0.18 -18.41 -6.61
N GLU A 56 -0.53 -18.81 -7.82
CA GLU A 56 -1.83 -19.40 -8.07
C GLU A 56 -1.99 -20.63 -7.19
N ILE A 57 -3.02 -20.63 -6.36
CA ILE A 57 -3.34 -21.79 -5.54
C ILE A 57 -4.03 -22.80 -6.46
N GLU A 58 -3.23 -23.57 -7.19
CA GLU A 58 -3.73 -24.74 -7.91
C GLU A 58 -4.39 -25.69 -6.88
N SER A 59 -5.71 -25.86 -6.98
CA SER A 59 -6.47 -27.02 -6.48
C SER A 59 -6.99 -27.08 -5.02
N GLN A 60 -7.27 -25.98 -4.31
CA GLN A 60 -7.99 -26.05 -3.01
C GLN A 60 -9.27 -25.22 -2.91
N CYS A 61 -10.07 -25.16 -3.97
CA CYS A 61 -11.48 -24.81 -3.81
C CYS A 61 -12.19 -25.96 -3.10
N ALA A 62 -12.13 -25.96 -1.77
CA ALA A 62 -12.81 -26.92 -0.93
C ALA A 62 -14.31 -26.93 -1.27
N LYS A 63 -14.91 -28.12 -1.36
CA LYS A 63 -16.36 -28.29 -1.55
C LYS A 63 -17.10 -27.45 -0.50
N GLY A 64 -17.81 -26.41 -0.94
CA GLY A 64 -18.60 -25.54 -0.08
C GLY A 64 -18.14 -24.08 -0.01
N HIS A 65 -17.02 -23.71 -0.65
CA HIS A 65 -16.55 -22.33 -0.74
C HIS A 65 -16.65 -21.79 -2.17
N ILE A 66 -17.04 -20.51 -2.30
CA ILE A 66 -16.96 -19.78 -3.57
C ILE A 66 -15.53 -19.28 -3.71
N CYS A 67 -14.79 -19.85 -4.66
CA CYS A 67 -13.51 -19.28 -5.06
C CYS A 67 -13.74 -18.16 -6.07
N ILE A 68 -13.20 -16.99 -5.76
CA ILE A 68 -13.13 -15.88 -6.70
C ILE A 68 -11.71 -15.89 -7.28
N SER A 69 -11.58 -16.33 -8.52
CA SER A 69 -10.34 -16.10 -9.26
C SER A 69 -10.25 -14.62 -9.56
N LEU A 70 -9.20 -13.98 -9.07
CA LEU A 70 -8.87 -12.61 -9.44
C LEU A 70 -7.89 -12.69 -10.62
N ASP A 71 -8.23 -12.03 -11.72
CA ASP A 71 -7.37 -11.85 -12.88
C ASP A 71 -7.07 -10.34 -13.02
N PRO A 72 -5.81 -9.90 -12.87
CA PRO A 72 -4.62 -10.70 -12.55
C PRO A 72 -4.62 -11.22 -11.10
N PRO A 73 -3.77 -12.21 -10.76
CA PRO A 73 -3.67 -12.72 -9.40
C PRO A 73 -3.35 -11.61 -8.38
N PRO A 74 -3.80 -11.75 -7.13
CA PRO A 74 -3.47 -10.80 -6.08
C PRO A 74 -1.96 -10.60 -5.92
N LEU A 75 -1.59 -9.38 -5.60
CA LEU A 75 -0.19 -9.02 -5.39
C LEU A 75 0.14 -8.99 -3.91
N LYS A 76 1.37 -9.38 -3.61
CA LYS A 76 2.04 -9.12 -2.34
C LYS A 76 2.99 -7.94 -2.54
N LEU A 77 2.73 -6.87 -1.80
CA LEU A 77 3.52 -5.65 -1.82
C LEU A 77 4.33 -5.56 -0.53
N ASN A 78 5.58 -5.11 -0.63
CA ASN A 78 6.31 -4.60 0.52
C ASN A 78 6.31 -3.07 0.44
N ILE A 79 5.69 -2.46 1.44
CA ILE A 79 5.53 -1.01 1.57
C ILE A 79 6.50 -0.52 2.63
N VAL A 80 7.32 0.46 2.26
CA VAL A 80 8.08 1.27 3.23
C VAL A 80 7.18 2.40 3.69
N VAL A 81 6.94 2.47 4.99
CA VAL A 81 6.04 3.45 5.62
C VAL A 81 6.87 4.65 6.06
N GLU A 82 6.60 5.80 5.46
CA GLU A 82 7.24 7.08 5.80
C GLU A 82 6.49 7.83 6.89
N ASP A 83 5.15 7.87 6.80
CA ASP A 83 4.31 8.50 7.82
C ASP A 83 2.97 7.80 8.00
N VAL A 84 2.43 7.92 9.20
CA VAL A 84 1.09 7.45 9.57
C VAL A 84 0.16 8.66 9.61
N ILE A 85 -0.80 8.70 8.69
CA ILE A 85 -1.78 9.79 8.55
C ILE A 85 -2.99 9.57 9.48
N TYR A 86 -3.38 8.31 9.68
CA TYR A 86 -4.45 7.93 10.61
C TYR A 86 -4.27 6.50 11.11
N GLY A 87 -4.76 6.23 12.32
CA GLY A 87 -4.69 4.91 12.94
C GLY A 87 -3.30 4.61 13.50
N ASP A 88 -3.07 3.34 13.83
CA ASP A 88 -1.81 2.89 14.41
C ASP A 88 -1.03 2.03 13.41
N MET A 89 0.26 2.34 13.26
CA MET A 89 1.20 1.50 12.53
C MET A 89 2.59 1.68 13.13
N GLN A 90 3.15 0.61 13.71
CA GLN A 90 4.46 0.66 14.38
C GLN A 90 5.61 0.31 13.43
N SER A 91 5.33 -0.51 12.42
CA SER A 91 6.35 -1.02 11.50
C SER A 91 6.64 -0.02 10.38
N LYS A 92 7.92 0.27 10.16
CA LYS A 92 8.40 1.08 9.02
C LYS A 92 8.40 0.33 7.69
N SER A 93 8.20 -0.98 7.71
CA SER A 93 8.02 -1.80 6.52
C SER A 93 6.95 -2.83 6.80
N VAL A 94 5.99 -2.95 5.89
CA VAL A 94 4.87 -3.87 6.00
C VAL A 94 4.72 -4.68 4.73
N THR A 95 4.41 -5.97 4.89
CA THR A 95 3.95 -6.81 3.80
C THR A 95 2.44 -6.75 3.77
N ALA A 96 1.86 -6.37 2.64
CA ALA A 96 0.42 -6.26 2.47
C ALA A 96 -0.03 -6.91 1.16
N TYR A 97 -1.26 -7.41 1.15
CA TYR A 97 -1.82 -8.15 0.02
C TYR A 97 -2.94 -7.35 -0.65
N THR A 98 -2.91 -7.24 -1.97
CA THR A 98 -3.93 -6.50 -2.71
C THR A 98 -5.19 -7.33 -2.89
N THR A 99 -6.35 -6.66 -2.88
CA THR A 99 -7.61 -7.21 -3.37
C THR A 99 -8.01 -6.59 -4.72
N SER A 100 -7.01 -6.07 -5.44
CA SER A 100 -7.16 -5.31 -6.67
C SER A 100 -7.24 -6.21 -7.91
N HIS A 101 -7.80 -5.67 -9.00
CA HIS A 101 -7.74 -6.26 -10.35
C HIS A 101 -6.64 -5.62 -11.22
N TYR A 102 -5.70 -4.92 -10.57
CA TYR A 102 -4.59 -4.27 -11.22
C TYR A 102 -3.33 -5.11 -11.07
N GLY A 103 -2.56 -5.24 -12.16
CA GLY A 103 -1.32 -6.00 -12.21
C GLY A 103 -0.10 -5.19 -11.76
N LEU A 104 1.09 -5.78 -11.93
CA LEU A 104 2.37 -5.17 -11.52
C LEU A 104 2.58 -3.73 -12.04
N SER A 105 2.19 -3.46 -13.29
CA SER A 105 2.40 -2.17 -13.94
C SER A 105 1.65 -1.01 -13.29
N THR A 106 0.63 -1.30 -12.47
CA THR A 106 -0.15 -0.29 -11.76
C THR A 106 0.50 0.15 -10.45
N TYR A 107 1.56 -0.53 -10.04
CA TYR A 107 2.28 -0.26 -8.79
C TYR A 107 3.76 -0.05 -9.06
N PRO A 108 4.14 1.02 -9.80
CA PRO A 108 5.54 1.40 -9.95
C PRO A 108 6.22 1.52 -8.58
N GLU A 109 7.43 0.97 -8.52
CA GLU A 109 8.29 1.08 -7.34
C GLU A 109 8.78 2.54 -7.17
N ASP A 110 9.12 2.91 -5.94
CA ASP A 110 9.62 4.25 -5.57
C ASP A 110 8.66 5.44 -5.82
N VAL A 111 7.40 5.16 -6.16
CA VAL A 111 6.32 6.16 -6.19
C VAL A 111 5.65 6.24 -4.82
N TYR A 112 5.37 7.46 -4.36
CA TYR A 112 4.65 7.69 -3.12
C TYR A 112 3.15 7.46 -3.31
N TYR A 113 2.58 6.73 -2.35
CA TYR A 113 1.16 6.45 -2.28
C TYR A 113 0.63 6.74 -0.88
N LEU A 114 -0.62 7.16 -0.85
CA LEU A 114 -1.45 7.09 0.32
C LEU A 114 -2.22 5.77 0.27
N PHE A 115 -2.02 4.93 1.28
CA PHE A 115 -2.68 3.63 1.40
C PHE A 115 -3.64 3.64 2.59
N MET A 116 -4.90 3.24 2.36
CA MET A 116 -5.72 2.64 3.41
C MET A 116 -5.34 1.16 3.56
N LEU A 117 -4.84 0.80 4.73
CA LEU A 117 -4.51 -0.57 5.11
C LEU A 117 -5.59 -1.10 6.05
N LYS A 118 -6.00 -2.36 5.87
CA LYS A 118 -6.85 -3.07 6.84
C LYS A 118 -6.03 -4.19 7.47
N THR A 119 -6.10 -4.32 8.79
CA THR A 119 -5.42 -5.38 9.52
C THR A 119 -6.36 -6.16 10.42
N ASN A 120 -6.07 -7.45 10.57
CA ASN A 120 -6.67 -8.34 11.56
C ASN A 120 -5.72 -8.61 12.74
N GLY A 121 -4.63 -7.85 12.85
CA GLY A 121 -3.55 -8.02 13.84
C GLY A 121 -2.45 -8.99 13.42
N LYS A 122 -2.62 -9.74 12.33
CA LYS A 122 -1.60 -10.65 11.77
C LYS A 122 -1.26 -10.31 10.32
N GLU A 123 -2.28 -10.10 9.51
CA GLU A 123 -2.17 -9.81 8.09
C GLU A 123 -2.66 -8.41 7.80
N ILE A 124 -2.16 -7.87 6.70
CA ILE A 124 -2.50 -6.55 6.21
C ILE A 124 -2.98 -6.71 4.76
N ILE A 125 -4.15 -6.17 4.47
CA ILE A 125 -4.66 -6.10 3.11
C ILE A 125 -4.76 -4.65 2.66
N ILE A 126 -4.56 -4.46 1.37
CA ILE A 126 -4.82 -3.22 0.65
C ILE A 126 -6.16 -3.43 -0.05
N PRO A 127 -7.23 -2.76 0.40
CA PRO A 127 -8.52 -2.82 -0.27
C PRO A 127 -8.42 -2.32 -1.71
N ARG A 128 -9.33 -2.80 -2.57
CA ARG A 128 -9.45 -2.28 -3.94
C ARG A 128 -9.63 -0.75 -3.92
N TYR A 129 -8.97 -0.06 -4.84
CA TYR A 129 -8.94 1.41 -4.96
C TYR A 129 -8.38 2.17 -3.75
N SER A 130 -7.70 1.46 -2.84
CA SER A 130 -7.03 2.08 -1.70
C SER A 130 -5.79 2.90 -2.09
N PRO A 131 -4.89 2.41 -2.97
CA PRO A 131 -3.70 3.17 -3.32
C PRO A 131 -4.06 4.43 -4.10
N LYS A 132 -3.65 5.59 -3.60
CA LYS A 132 -3.74 6.87 -4.31
C LYS A 132 -2.34 7.46 -4.44
N GLU A 133 -1.91 7.75 -5.66
CA GLU A 133 -0.62 8.39 -5.91
C GLU A 133 -0.55 9.76 -5.23
N ILE A 134 0.63 10.04 -4.66
CA ILE A 134 0.93 11.26 -3.93
C ILE A 134 2.01 12.02 -4.67
N ALA A 135 1.76 13.32 -4.81
CA ALA A 135 2.67 14.27 -5.41
C ALA A 135 3.54 14.93 -4.35
N LEU A 136 4.73 15.38 -4.74
CA LEU A 136 5.58 16.23 -3.91
C LEU A 136 5.56 17.66 -4.46
N ASP A 137 5.40 18.65 -3.59
CA ASP A 137 5.51 20.06 -3.99
C ASP A 137 6.99 20.49 -4.17
N ILE A 138 7.21 21.77 -4.51
CA ILE A 138 8.57 22.33 -4.67
C ILE A 138 9.48 22.21 -3.43
N ASP A 139 8.89 22.04 -2.24
CA ASP A 139 9.58 21.89 -0.95
C ASP A 139 9.56 20.42 -0.47
N GLU A 140 9.33 19.48 -1.40
CA GLU A 140 9.23 18.03 -1.16
C GLU A 140 8.10 17.64 -0.18
N GLN A 141 7.07 18.49 -0.02
CA GLN A 141 5.94 18.19 0.87
C GLN A 141 4.94 17.24 0.20
N PRO A 142 4.57 16.13 0.85
CA PRO A 142 3.63 15.18 0.29
C PRO A 142 2.21 15.73 0.27
N THR A 143 1.62 15.63 -0.91
CA THR A 143 0.39 16.30 -1.28
C THR A 143 -0.53 15.35 -2.02
N LEU A 144 -1.79 15.26 -1.60
CA LEU A 144 -2.85 14.64 -2.39
C LEU A 144 -3.19 15.58 -3.55
N PRO A 145 -2.84 15.25 -4.80
CA PRO A 145 -3.10 16.14 -5.91
C PRO A 145 -4.59 16.05 -6.31
N MET A 146 -5.18 17.18 -6.70
CA MET A 146 -6.63 17.29 -6.97
C MET A 146 -6.92 18.09 -8.23
N PHE A 147 -7.60 17.47 -9.20
CA PHE A 147 -8.28 18.18 -10.29
C PHE A 147 -9.72 18.52 -9.93
N SER A 148 -10.42 17.56 -9.32
CA SER A 148 -11.80 17.69 -8.89
C SER A 148 -11.99 17.19 -7.45
N ILE A 149 -13.19 17.39 -6.90
CA ILE A 149 -13.54 16.84 -5.59
C ILE A 149 -13.59 15.30 -5.59
N ASP A 150 -13.85 14.70 -6.75
CA ASP A 150 -13.96 13.25 -6.92
C ASP A 150 -12.59 12.54 -6.86
N ASP A 151 -11.50 13.31 -6.90
CA ASP A 151 -10.14 12.79 -6.67
C ASP A 151 -9.86 12.40 -5.22
N ILE A 152 -10.70 12.85 -4.28
CA ILE A 152 -10.61 12.45 -2.87
C ILE A 152 -11.01 10.98 -2.78
N PRO A 153 -10.11 10.09 -2.30
CA PRO A 153 -10.45 8.68 -2.15
C PRO A 153 -11.69 8.50 -1.25
N GLU A 154 -12.61 7.61 -1.63
CA GLU A 154 -13.91 7.43 -0.93
C GLU A 154 -13.80 7.10 0.56
N TRP A 155 -12.66 6.54 0.97
CA TRP A 155 -12.35 6.21 2.36
C TRP A 155 -11.81 7.40 3.18
N ILE A 156 -11.64 8.57 2.56
CA ILE A 156 -11.39 9.85 3.22
C ILE A 156 -12.69 10.68 3.19
N PRO A 157 -13.10 11.30 4.31
CA PRO A 157 -14.30 12.15 4.32
C PRO A 157 -14.27 13.24 3.25
N CYS A 158 -15.23 13.26 2.32
CA CYS A 158 -15.28 14.25 1.21
C CYS A 158 -15.30 15.71 1.69
N ASN A 159 -15.71 15.95 2.94
CA ASN A 159 -15.68 17.27 3.52
C ASN A 159 -14.25 17.82 3.68
N ILE A 160 -13.17 17.03 3.56
CA ILE A 160 -11.80 17.58 3.52
C ILE A 160 -11.51 18.47 2.32
N SER A 161 -12.38 18.46 1.30
CA SER A 161 -12.27 19.32 0.11
C SER A 161 -12.10 20.81 0.42
N HIS A 162 -12.58 21.31 1.56
CA HIS A 162 -12.34 22.69 2.01
C HIS A 162 -10.87 23.02 2.30
N LEU A 163 -10.01 22.00 2.45
CA LEU A 163 -8.57 22.15 2.65
C LEU A 163 -7.81 22.34 1.32
N ASN A 164 -8.49 22.19 0.18
CA ASN A 164 -7.88 22.27 -1.15
C ASN A 164 -7.38 23.69 -1.44
N LYS A 165 -6.12 23.79 -1.89
CA LYS A 165 -5.44 25.06 -2.17
C LYS A 165 -4.53 24.94 -3.38
N MET A 166 -4.08 26.09 -3.90
CA MET A 166 -3.05 26.14 -4.93
C MET A 166 -1.73 25.62 -4.36
N ILE A 167 -1.05 24.75 -5.11
CA ILE A 167 0.22 24.13 -4.73
C ILE A 167 1.17 24.24 -5.92
N GLU A 168 2.37 24.73 -5.64
CA GLU A 168 3.44 24.80 -6.62
C GLU A 168 4.18 23.47 -6.63
N TYR A 169 4.09 22.75 -7.74
CA TYR A 169 4.83 21.52 -7.97
C TYR A 169 6.05 21.82 -8.83
N ASP A 170 7.20 21.25 -8.47
CA ASP A 170 8.44 21.42 -9.23
C ASP A 170 8.33 20.88 -10.67
N GLY A 171 7.39 19.96 -10.91
CA GLY A 171 7.16 19.34 -12.19
C GLY A 171 8.17 18.28 -12.59
N SER A 172 9.06 17.89 -11.68
CA SER A 172 9.99 16.78 -11.90
C SER A 172 9.27 15.44 -11.77
N TYR A 173 8.19 15.40 -10.99
CA TYR A 173 7.32 14.24 -10.85
C TYR A 173 6.40 14.07 -12.06
N GLU A 174 6.73 13.13 -12.94
CA GLU A 174 5.88 12.80 -14.10
C GLU A 174 4.45 12.41 -13.71
N HIS A 175 4.26 11.88 -12.49
CA HIS A 175 2.97 11.50 -11.93
C HIS A 175 2.01 12.68 -11.65
N VAL A 176 2.47 13.94 -11.69
CA VAL A 176 1.57 15.11 -11.63
C VAL A 176 1.16 15.63 -13.01
N LEU A 177 1.69 15.04 -14.08
CA LEU A 177 1.36 15.36 -15.45
C LEU A 177 0.31 14.39 -15.98
N TYR A 178 -0.69 14.92 -16.65
CA TYR A 178 -1.77 14.16 -17.25
C TYR A 178 -1.85 14.47 -18.73
N ALA A 179 -2.21 13.48 -19.53
CA ALA A 179 -2.33 13.67 -20.96
C ALA A 179 -3.56 14.53 -21.26
N ILE A 180 -3.43 15.46 -22.20
CA ILE A 180 -4.56 16.31 -22.60
C ILE A 180 -5.71 15.49 -23.17
N GLU A 181 -5.43 14.35 -23.80
CA GLU A 181 -6.44 13.44 -24.35
C GLU A 181 -7.34 12.79 -23.30
N ASP A 182 -6.93 12.79 -22.03
CA ASP A 182 -7.76 12.34 -20.91
C ASP A 182 -8.89 13.34 -20.58
N PHE A 183 -8.85 14.53 -21.18
CA PHE A 183 -9.81 15.60 -20.96
C PHE A 183 -10.47 16.04 -22.28
N THR A 184 -11.75 16.35 -22.20
CA THR A 184 -12.46 17.02 -23.30
C THR A 184 -12.00 18.48 -23.43
N PRO A 185 -12.09 19.07 -24.64
CA PRO A 185 -11.80 20.49 -24.82
C PRO A 185 -12.67 21.43 -23.97
N GLU A 186 -13.87 20.98 -23.60
CA GLU A 186 -14.78 21.69 -22.71
C GLU A 186 -14.29 21.64 -21.26
N GLU A 187 -13.92 20.46 -20.75
CA GLU A 187 -13.34 20.30 -19.40
C GLU A 187 -12.10 21.18 -19.22
N LEU A 188 -11.18 21.19 -20.18
CA LEU A 188 -9.98 22.02 -20.11
C LEU A 188 -10.28 23.53 -20.07
N LYS A 189 -11.40 23.99 -20.65
CA LYS A 189 -11.78 25.41 -20.58
C LYS A 189 -12.37 25.79 -19.22
N GLU A 190 -12.93 24.83 -18.50
CA GLU A 190 -13.64 25.03 -17.24
C GLU A 190 -12.79 24.68 -16.01
N MET A 191 -11.69 23.95 -16.18
CA MET A 191 -10.83 23.56 -15.07
C MET A 191 -9.99 24.76 -14.57
N GLU A 192 -10.28 25.22 -13.36
CA GLU A 192 -9.44 26.19 -12.62
C GLU A 192 -8.24 25.52 -11.92
N SER A 193 -8.13 24.20 -12.00
CA SER A 193 -7.25 23.37 -11.17
C SER A 193 -5.99 22.84 -11.87
N PHE A 194 -5.65 23.35 -13.06
CA PHE A 194 -4.51 22.87 -13.84
C PHE A 194 -3.71 23.99 -14.52
N ALA A 195 -2.51 23.65 -14.99
CA ALA A 195 -1.72 24.47 -15.91
C ALA A 195 -1.33 23.67 -17.16
N VAL A 196 -1.46 24.26 -18.33
CA VAL A 196 -0.95 23.67 -19.58
C VAL A 196 0.57 23.78 -19.58
N ILE A 197 1.25 22.64 -19.66
CA ILE A 197 2.73 22.58 -19.72
C ILE A 197 3.21 22.40 -21.16
N SER A 198 2.45 21.66 -21.98
CA SER A 198 2.76 21.43 -23.40
C SER A 198 1.48 21.26 -24.22
N GLU A 199 1.62 21.05 -25.53
CA GLU A 199 0.50 20.72 -26.41
C GLU A 199 -0.13 19.35 -26.13
N TYR A 200 0.53 18.49 -25.34
CA TYR A 200 0.09 17.13 -25.02
C TYR A 200 -0.21 16.92 -23.53
N SER A 201 0.13 17.86 -22.65
CA SER A 201 0.07 17.61 -21.20
C SER A 201 -0.33 18.82 -20.36
N VAL A 202 -1.03 18.51 -19.29
CA VAL A 202 -1.42 19.42 -18.21
C VAL A 202 -0.80 18.99 -16.90
N ARG A 203 -0.62 19.93 -15.97
CA ARG A 203 -0.16 19.68 -14.60
C ARG A 203 -1.24 20.07 -13.61
N ILE A 204 -1.41 19.28 -12.56
CA ILE A 204 -2.20 19.66 -11.39
C ILE A 204 -1.55 20.85 -10.69
N VAL A 205 -2.34 21.87 -10.33
CA VAL A 205 -1.85 23.02 -9.53
C VAL A 205 -2.60 23.17 -8.20
N ARG A 206 -3.42 22.18 -7.85
CA ARG A 206 -4.20 22.17 -6.61
C ARG A 206 -4.09 20.84 -5.88
N GLY A 207 -4.17 20.90 -4.57
CA GLY A 207 -4.15 19.70 -3.75
C GLY A 207 -4.34 19.99 -2.27
N ILE A 208 -4.19 18.93 -1.47
CA ILE A 208 -4.28 18.98 -0.01
C ILE A 208 -3.00 18.36 0.56
N TYR A 209 -2.28 19.10 1.41
CA TYR A 209 -1.14 18.52 2.12
C TYR A 209 -1.56 17.38 3.03
N LEU A 210 -0.81 16.29 3.03
CA LEU A 210 -1.11 15.15 3.89
C LEU A 210 -1.06 15.52 5.38
N SER A 211 -0.25 16.50 5.77
CA SER A 211 -0.22 17.04 7.12
C SER A 211 -1.55 17.68 7.54
N ASP A 212 -2.26 18.33 6.61
CA ASP A 212 -3.56 18.94 6.87
C ASP A 212 -4.64 17.85 6.97
N ILE A 213 -4.58 16.80 6.14
CA ILE A 213 -5.45 15.61 6.27
C ILE A 213 -5.24 14.93 7.62
N LYS A 214 -3.99 14.68 8.01
CA LYS A 214 -3.62 14.08 9.30
C LYS A 214 -4.21 14.86 10.48
N ARG A 215 -4.02 16.18 10.48
CA ARG A 215 -4.58 17.08 11.51
C ARG A 215 -6.10 17.09 11.51
N TYR A 216 -6.73 16.97 10.35
CA TYR A 216 -8.18 16.93 10.25
C TYR A 216 -8.74 15.63 10.82
N LEU A 217 -8.20 14.48 10.40
CA LEU A 217 -8.66 13.17 10.84
C LEU A 217 -8.46 12.98 12.35
N SER A 218 -7.36 13.47 12.92
CA SER A 218 -7.10 13.39 14.37
C SER A 218 -8.13 14.14 15.23
N LYS A 219 -8.81 15.16 14.67
CA LYS A 219 -9.86 15.93 15.37
C LYS A 219 -11.23 15.26 15.31
N GLN A 220 -11.44 14.37 14.34
CA GLN A 220 -12.67 13.59 14.20
C GLN A 220 -12.67 12.36 15.12
N SER A 221 -11.51 11.98 15.67
CA SER A 221 -11.31 10.75 16.46
C SER A 221 -11.68 10.89 17.95
N CYS A 222 -12.62 11.77 18.31
CA CYS A 222 -13.06 12.01 19.70
C CYS A 222 -14.48 11.51 19.95
#